data_AF-A0AAD4IBD7-F1
#
_entry.id   AF-A0AAD4IBD7-F1
#
_cell.length_a   1.000
_cell.length_b   1.000
_cell.length_c   1.000
_cell.angle_alpha   90.00
_cell.angle_beta   90.00
_cell.angle_gamma   90.00
#
_symmetry.space_group_name_H-M   'P 1'
#
loop_
_entity.id
_entity.type
_entity.pdbx_description
1 polymer ?
#
loop_
_entity_poly.entity_id
_entity_poly.type
_entity_poly.pdbx_seq_one_letter_code
_entity_poly.pdbx_strand_id
1 'polypeptide(L)'
;MSFGKLYSYSGNPRTTSLLAVAKENGLEIEFVDTEPAKGVSEDYLKLNKLGKVPTFEGADGFVLSECIAIAVYLASQNEKTSLLGKTKQDYATILRWMSFANTEVLSPLGGWFRPILGRDPYNKKSVDESQKAALKAVHVIEEHLLTHTYLVGERLTLADIFAASILARGFQYFFDKQWRDSNPNTTRWYETIYNQSSYSAVAPKLEFISEALKNVAPKKEGGEKKKEQPKAAPKPKQEEPEEEEEEAAPAPKPKHPLESLPKATFVLDDWKRKYSNEETREVALPWFWENANFEEYSIYKVDYKYNDELTLTFMTSNLIGGFFTRLEASRKYLFGCCSVYGQSNDSIVTGAFIVRGQEALPAFDVAPDVESYEFTKLDPTKPEDKEFVNDQWSWDKPIEVNGKSYEWADGKVFK
;
A
#
# COMPACT_ATOMS: atom_id res chain seq x y z
N MET A 1 5.91 2.98 40.75
CA MET A 1 5.56 1.65 40.18
C MET A 1 4.73 1.98 38.97
N SER A 2 5.11 1.48 37.80
CA SER A 2 4.41 1.78 36.55
C SER A 2 2.93 1.43 36.67
N PHE A 3 2.07 2.32 36.18
CA PHE A 3 0.64 2.09 36.00
C PHE A 3 0.37 0.91 35.06
N GLY A 4 1.21 0.75 34.04
CA GLY A 4 1.17 -0.39 33.12
C GLY A 4 2.23 -0.28 32.05
N LYS A 5 2.24 -1.26 31.15
CA LYS A 5 3.10 -1.34 29.97
C LYS A 5 2.33 -0.91 28.74
N LEU A 6 3.01 -0.19 27.85
CA LEU A 6 2.51 0.16 26.53
C LEU A 6 3.45 -0.40 25.46
N TYR A 7 2.95 -1.38 24.72
CA TYR A 7 3.65 -2.03 23.62
C TYR A 7 3.43 -1.23 22.34
N SER A 8 4.49 -0.66 21.78
CA SER A 8 4.48 0.04 20.49
C SER A 8 5.91 0.36 20.03
N TYR A 9 6.08 1.12 18.95
CA TYR A 9 7.39 1.59 18.48
C TYR A 9 7.48 3.12 18.49
N SER A 10 8.72 3.61 18.58
CA SER A 10 8.99 5.06 18.61
C SER A 10 8.51 5.76 17.34
N GLY A 11 7.91 6.93 17.50
CA GLY A 11 7.33 7.71 16.40
C GLY A 11 5.96 7.22 15.91
N ASN A 12 5.37 6.16 16.47
CA ASN A 12 3.98 5.81 16.15
C ASN A 12 3.04 6.96 16.61
N PRO A 13 2.32 7.64 15.70
CA PRO A 13 1.48 8.78 16.07
C PRO A 13 0.36 8.39 17.05
N ARG A 14 -0.17 7.17 16.95
CA ARG A 14 -1.18 6.66 17.88
C ARG A 14 -0.63 6.51 19.30
N THR A 15 0.68 6.34 19.45
CA THR A 15 1.32 6.14 20.75
C THR A 15 1.66 7.46 21.42
N THR A 16 2.08 8.46 20.65
CA THR A 16 2.34 9.81 21.17
C THR A 16 1.13 10.35 21.94
N SER A 17 -0.09 10.15 21.40
CA SER A 17 -1.30 10.57 22.11
C SER A 17 -1.53 9.82 23.42
N LEU A 18 -1.22 8.51 23.48
CA LEU A 18 -1.41 7.71 24.70
C LEU A 18 -0.45 8.14 25.80
N LEU A 19 0.82 8.35 25.44
CA LEU A 19 1.84 8.82 26.38
C LEU A 19 1.52 10.24 26.88
N ALA A 20 1.00 11.12 26.01
CA ALA A 20 0.61 12.47 26.39
C ALA A 20 -0.58 12.44 27.37
N VAL A 21 -1.59 11.62 27.12
CA VAL A 21 -2.74 11.45 28.02
C VAL A 21 -2.32 10.84 29.36
N ALA A 22 -1.46 9.82 29.34
CA ALA A 22 -0.90 9.25 30.55
C ALA A 22 -0.16 10.31 31.37
N LYS A 23 0.65 11.15 30.72
CA LYS A 23 1.40 12.23 31.37
C LYS A 23 0.50 13.32 31.93
N GLU A 24 -0.57 13.70 31.21
CA GLU A 24 -1.60 14.63 31.70
C GLU A 24 -2.25 14.14 33.00
N ASN A 25 -2.41 12.81 33.13
CA ASN A 25 -2.97 12.16 34.32
C ASN A 25 -1.91 11.70 35.34
N GLY A 26 -0.62 11.99 35.12
CA GLY A 26 0.45 11.55 36.02
C GLY A 26 0.65 10.04 36.11
N LEU A 27 0.23 9.29 35.08
CA LEU A 27 0.37 7.84 34.98
C LEU A 27 1.77 7.48 34.44
N GLU A 28 2.54 6.73 35.23
CA GLU A 28 3.85 6.22 34.82
C GLU A 28 3.67 5.01 33.89
N ILE A 29 4.02 5.13 32.61
CA ILE A 29 3.90 4.06 31.61
C ILE A 29 5.28 3.50 31.27
N GLU A 30 5.45 2.18 31.41
CA GLU A 30 6.61 1.47 30.89
C GLU A 30 6.44 1.28 29.37
N PHE A 31 7.35 1.83 28.58
CA PHE A 31 7.31 1.66 27.12
C PHE A 31 8.05 0.39 26.70
N VAL A 32 7.37 -0.50 26.00
CA VAL A 32 7.95 -1.74 25.47
C VAL A 32 8.03 -1.63 23.96
N ASP A 33 9.26 -1.62 23.42
CA ASP A 33 9.47 -1.52 21.97
C ASP A 33 8.93 -2.78 21.27
N THR A 34 7.98 -2.58 20.37
CA THR A 34 7.28 -3.63 19.64
C THR A 34 6.91 -3.10 18.25
N GLU A 35 7.58 -3.64 17.23
CA GLU A 35 7.42 -3.20 15.84
C GLU A 35 6.87 -4.33 14.97
N PRO A 36 5.54 -4.37 14.70
CA PRO A 36 4.92 -5.47 13.98
C PRO A 36 5.50 -5.75 12.59
N ALA A 37 6.07 -4.74 11.93
CA ALA A 37 6.73 -4.88 10.64
C ALA A 37 7.97 -5.80 10.68
N LYS A 38 8.56 -6.03 11.86
CA LYS A 38 9.69 -6.94 12.09
C LYS A 38 9.24 -8.31 12.65
N GLY A 39 7.93 -8.54 12.75
CA GLY A 39 7.36 -9.66 13.50
C GLY A 39 7.20 -9.35 14.99
N VAL A 40 6.43 -10.18 15.68
CA VAL A 40 6.16 -10.07 17.11
C VAL A 40 6.32 -11.43 17.79
N SER A 41 6.65 -11.44 19.08
CA SER A 41 6.84 -12.69 19.83
C SER A 41 5.52 -13.42 20.09
N GLU A 42 5.59 -14.73 20.34
CA GLU A 42 4.43 -15.53 20.75
C GLU A 42 3.83 -15.02 22.07
N ASP A 43 4.66 -14.53 22.99
CA ASP A 43 4.20 -13.93 24.24
C ASP A 43 3.38 -12.66 23.99
N TYR A 44 3.79 -11.82 23.04
CA TYR A 44 3.00 -10.65 22.66
C TYR A 44 1.66 -11.04 22.02
N LEU A 45 1.64 -12.10 21.21
CA LEU A 45 0.40 -12.60 20.59
C LEU A 45 -0.63 -13.12 21.62
N LYS A 46 -0.19 -13.49 22.83
CA LYS A 46 -1.10 -13.81 23.95
C LYS A 46 -1.85 -12.56 24.44
N LEU A 47 -1.22 -11.39 24.38
CA LEU A 47 -1.83 -10.10 24.73
C LEU A 47 -2.71 -9.57 23.59
N ASN A 48 -2.21 -9.64 22.36
CA ASN A 48 -2.93 -9.19 21.17
C ASN A 48 -2.73 -10.15 20.00
N LYS A 49 -3.73 -11.00 19.75
CA LYS A 49 -3.70 -12.04 18.71
C LYS A 49 -3.54 -11.49 17.28
N LEU A 50 -3.88 -10.22 17.04
CA LEU A 50 -3.69 -9.58 15.74
C LEU A 50 -2.25 -9.08 15.52
N GLY A 51 -1.40 -9.13 16.56
CA GLY A 51 -0.02 -8.62 16.48
C GLY A 51 0.08 -7.12 16.21
N LYS A 52 -0.99 -6.35 16.43
CA LYS A 52 -1.05 -4.90 16.18
C LYS A 52 -0.61 -4.11 17.41
N VAL A 53 -0.13 -2.89 17.18
CA VAL A 53 0.18 -1.89 18.22
C VAL A 53 -0.62 -0.61 17.99
N PRO A 54 -0.94 0.18 19.04
CA PRO A 54 -0.56 -0.03 20.44
C PRO A 54 -1.41 -1.09 21.18
N THR A 55 -0.80 -1.74 22.18
CA THR A 55 -1.48 -2.58 23.19
C THR A 55 -1.03 -2.15 24.58
N PHE A 56 -1.98 -2.05 25.51
CA PHE A 56 -1.75 -1.71 26.91
C PHE A 56 -1.93 -2.96 27.79
N GLU A 57 -1.09 -3.09 28.81
CA GLU A 57 -1.18 -4.10 29.87
C GLU A 57 -1.04 -3.39 31.22
N GLY A 58 -2.11 -3.32 32.00
CA GLY A 58 -2.10 -2.73 33.33
C GLY A 58 -1.27 -3.55 34.32
N ALA A 59 -0.76 -2.89 35.37
CA ALA A 59 -0.09 -3.58 36.47
C ALA A 59 -1.01 -4.58 37.21
N ASP A 60 -2.33 -4.44 37.04
CA ASP A 60 -3.38 -5.34 37.52
C ASP A 60 -3.66 -6.52 36.56
N GLY A 61 -2.95 -6.60 35.43
CA GLY A 61 -3.15 -7.61 34.40
C GLY A 61 -4.25 -7.29 33.39
N PHE A 62 -4.87 -6.11 33.44
CA PHE A 62 -5.87 -5.71 32.45
C PHE A 62 -5.22 -5.42 31.10
N VAL A 63 -5.58 -6.19 30.06
CA VAL A 63 -5.06 -6.01 28.70
C VAL A 63 -6.09 -5.31 27.82
N LEU A 64 -5.66 -4.26 27.13
CA LEU A 64 -6.50 -3.48 26.23
C LEU A 64 -5.78 -3.20 24.90
N SER A 65 -6.50 -3.41 23.80
CA SER A 65 -6.07 -3.05 22.45
C SER A 65 -7.01 -1.97 21.88
N GLU A 66 -6.67 -1.44 20.70
CA GLU A 66 -7.31 -0.28 20.06
C GLU A 66 -6.96 1.06 20.70
N CYS A 67 -6.24 1.91 19.96
CA CYS A 67 -5.69 3.17 20.46
C CYS A 67 -6.73 4.14 21.05
N ILE A 68 -7.95 4.21 20.50
CA ILE A 68 -9.02 5.08 21.05
C ILE A 68 -9.50 4.55 22.40
N ALA A 69 -9.67 3.23 22.53
CA ALA A 69 -10.07 2.61 23.79
C ALA A 69 -9.01 2.83 24.87
N ILE A 70 -7.73 2.63 24.54
CA ILE A 70 -6.61 2.88 25.46
C ILE A 70 -6.57 4.36 25.87
N ALA A 71 -6.74 5.30 24.93
CA ALA A 71 -6.74 6.73 25.24
C ALA A 71 -7.87 7.12 26.22
N VAL A 72 -9.08 6.61 25.98
CA VAL A 72 -10.23 6.83 26.87
C VAL A 72 -9.98 6.22 28.24
N TYR A 73 -9.47 4.99 28.29
CA TYR A 73 -9.16 4.29 29.55
C TYR A 73 -8.10 5.04 30.37
N LEU A 74 -7.03 5.52 29.74
CA LEU A 74 -6.00 6.31 30.41
C LEU A 74 -6.55 7.65 30.92
N ALA A 75 -7.37 8.33 30.12
CA ALA A 75 -8.01 9.58 30.53
C ALA A 75 -8.97 9.38 31.70
N SER A 76 -9.77 8.30 31.67
CA SER A 76 -10.80 8.01 32.69
C SER A 76 -10.25 7.64 34.06
N GLN A 77 -8.94 7.33 34.18
CA GLN A 77 -8.32 7.09 35.49
C GLN A 77 -8.38 8.31 36.41
N ASN A 78 -8.52 9.51 35.84
CA ASN A 78 -8.78 10.72 36.60
C ASN A 78 -10.27 11.08 36.46
N GLU A 79 -11.07 10.81 37.50
CA GLU A 79 -12.51 11.12 37.53
C GLU A 79 -12.81 12.62 37.35
N LYS A 80 -11.82 13.49 37.61
CA LYS A 80 -11.93 14.94 37.45
C LYS A 80 -11.34 15.44 36.13
N THR A 81 -10.98 14.54 35.21
CA THR A 81 -10.39 14.90 33.93
C THR A 81 -11.32 15.79 33.12
N SER A 82 -10.75 16.82 32.48
CA SER A 82 -11.46 17.58 31.45
C SER A 82 -11.35 16.96 30.06
N LEU A 83 -10.50 15.94 29.89
CA LEU A 83 -10.18 15.38 28.58
C LEU A 83 -11.36 14.66 27.91
N LEU A 84 -12.36 14.25 28.69
CA LEU A 84 -13.55 13.52 28.24
C LEU A 84 -14.79 14.42 28.07
N GLY A 85 -14.61 15.74 28.11
CA GLY A 85 -15.71 16.70 27.99
C GLY A 85 -16.57 16.79 29.26
N LYS A 86 -17.56 17.69 29.24
CA LYS A 86 -18.47 17.90 30.38
C LYS A 86 -19.85 17.30 30.15
N THR A 87 -20.25 17.16 28.89
CA THR A 87 -21.57 16.69 28.50
C THR A 87 -21.46 15.40 27.69
N LYS A 88 -22.58 14.68 27.54
CA LYS A 88 -22.65 13.50 26.66
C LYS A 88 -22.37 13.88 25.21
N GLN A 89 -22.78 15.09 24.80
CA GLN A 89 -22.54 15.65 23.49
C GLN A 89 -21.06 15.94 23.26
N ASP A 90 -20.36 16.48 24.27
CA ASP A 90 -18.91 16.68 24.20
C ASP A 90 -18.22 15.32 24.02
N TYR A 91 -18.54 14.35 24.87
CA TYR A 91 -17.94 13.02 24.82
C TYR A 91 -18.15 12.32 23.45
N ALA A 92 -19.38 12.37 22.92
CA ALA A 92 -19.66 11.82 21.60
C ALA A 92 -18.89 12.55 20.48
N THR A 93 -18.75 13.88 20.59
CA THR A 93 -18.00 14.69 19.61
C THR A 93 -16.50 14.42 19.71
N ILE A 94 -15.98 14.15 20.91
CA ILE A 94 -14.59 13.74 21.13
C ILE A 94 -14.33 12.42 20.39
N LEU A 95 -15.17 11.41 20.60
CA LEU A 95 -15.04 10.13 19.92
C LEU A 95 -15.17 10.28 18.39
N ARG A 96 -16.07 11.16 17.92
CA ARG A 96 -16.19 11.48 16.48
C ARG A 96 -14.87 11.97 15.92
N TRP A 97 -14.23 12.95 16.55
CA TRP A 97 -12.97 13.51 16.08
C TRP A 97 -11.80 12.53 16.17
N MET A 98 -11.72 11.73 17.24
CA MET A 98 -10.71 10.68 17.35
C MET A 98 -10.87 9.63 16.25
N SER A 99 -12.11 9.19 15.98
CA SER A 99 -12.44 8.28 14.89
C SER A 99 -12.07 8.89 13.54
N PHE A 100 -12.54 10.11 13.26
CA PHE A 100 -12.26 10.86 12.04
C PHE A 100 -10.75 11.01 11.79
N ALA A 101 -9.98 11.41 12.79
CA ALA A 101 -8.52 11.51 12.66
C ALA A 101 -7.89 10.13 12.38
N ASN A 102 -8.34 9.06 13.04
CA ASN A 102 -7.77 7.73 12.85
C ASN A 102 -8.13 7.12 11.48
N THR A 103 -9.33 7.37 10.93
CA THR A 103 -9.81 6.76 9.69
C THR A 103 -9.60 7.67 8.49
N GLU A 104 -10.15 8.89 8.54
CA GLU A 104 -10.20 9.83 7.42
C GLU A 104 -8.90 10.61 7.23
N VAL A 105 -8.05 10.72 8.26
CA VAL A 105 -6.77 11.43 8.17
C VAL A 105 -5.59 10.47 8.14
N LEU A 106 -5.42 9.63 9.17
CA LEU A 106 -4.24 8.78 9.29
C LEU A 106 -4.15 7.73 8.17
N SER A 107 -5.26 7.09 7.81
CA SER A 107 -5.25 6.04 6.77
C SER A 107 -4.81 6.59 5.41
N PRO A 108 -5.40 7.68 4.87
CA PRO A 108 -4.92 8.25 3.61
C PRO A 108 -3.55 8.93 3.74
N LEU A 109 -3.20 9.54 4.89
CA LEU A 109 -1.81 9.97 5.10
C LEU A 109 -0.84 8.78 4.99
N GLY A 110 -1.18 7.64 5.60
CA GLY A 110 -0.42 6.40 5.48
C GLY A 110 -0.26 5.95 4.03
N GLY A 111 -1.35 5.92 3.26
CA GLY A 111 -1.33 5.61 1.83
C GLY A 111 -0.56 6.63 0.98
N TRP A 112 -0.38 7.85 1.48
CA TRP A 112 0.42 8.88 0.83
C TRP A 112 1.92 8.73 1.15
N PHE A 113 2.33 8.70 2.43
CA PHE A 113 3.76 8.72 2.78
C PHE A 113 4.42 7.35 2.76
N ARG A 114 3.75 6.27 3.17
CA ARG A 114 4.41 4.96 3.31
C ARG A 114 4.98 4.44 1.99
N PRO A 115 4.29 4.58 0.85
CA PRO A 115 4.86 4.16 -0.42
C PRO A 115 6.05 5.01 -0.88
N ILE A 116 5.99 6.33 -0.64
CA ILE A 116 7.09 7.24 -0.98
C ILE A 116 8.35 6.95 -0.13
N LEU A 117 8.17 6.49 1.11
CA LEU A 117 9.26 6.07 2.00
C LEU A 117 9.68 4.61 1.82
N GLY A 118 9.15 3.89 0.82
CA GLY A 118 9.48 2.49 0.56
C GLY A 118 9.01 1.51 1.64
N ARG A 119 8.07 1.91 2.49
CA ARG A 119 7.46 1.04 3.53
C ARG A 119 6.29 0.23 2.98
N ASP A 120 5.70 0.70 1.90
CA ASP A 120 4.66 0.04 1.12
C ASP A 120 5.02 0.13 -0.38
N PRO A 121 4.43 -0.68 -1.26
CA PRO A 121 4.65 -0.57 -2.69
C PRO A 121 4.21 0.78 -3.25
N TYR A 122 5.09 1.46 -3.98
CA TYR A 122 4.77 2.71 -4.65
C TYR A 122 3.89 2.50 -5.88
N ASN A 123 2.71 3.12 -5.89
CA ASN A 123 1.85 3.29 -7.06
C ASN A 123 1.45 4.77 -7.15
N LYS A 124 1.81 5.45 -8.23
CA LYS A 124 1.58 6.90 -8.38
C LYS A 124 0.11 7.28 -8.24
N LYS A 125 -0.81 6.54 -8.90
CA LYS A 125 -2.25 6.83 -8.84
C LYS A 125 -2.78 6.66 -7.41
N SER A 126 -2.43 5.58 -6.73
CA SER A 126 -2.86 5.33 -5.34
C SER A 126 -2.30 6.37 -4.37
N VAL A 127 -1.05 6.80 -4.56
CA VAL A 127 -0.42 7.87 -3.78
C VAL A 127 -1.13 9.20 -4.03
N ASP A 128 -1.43 9.55 -5.29
CA ASP A 128 -2.14 10.80 -5.63
C ASP A 128 -3.59 10.79 -5.13
N GLU A 129 -4.28 9.65 -5.14
CA GLU A 129 -5.61 9.48 -4.56
C GLU A 129 -5.58 9.61 -3.03
N SER A 130 -4.59 8.99 -2.39
CA SER A 130 -4.36 9.08 -0.94
C SER A 130 -4.04 10.51 -0.52
N GLN A 131 -3.22 11.23 -1.30
CA GLN A 131 -2.96 12.65 -1.11
C GLN A 131 -4.26 13.46 -1.14
N LYS A 132 -5.06 13.31 -2.20
CA LYS A 132 -6.33 14.05 -2.34
C LYS A 132 -7.28 13.77 -1.17
N ALA A 133 -7.39 12.51 -0.75
CA ALA A 133 -8.22 12.12 0.39
C ALA A 133 -7.70 12.74 1.70
N ALA A 134 -6.40 12.67 1.97
CA ALA A 134 -5.79 13.25 3.16
C ALA A 134 -5.99 14.77 3.22
N LEU A 135 -5.72 15.49 2.12
CA LEU A 135 -5.90 16.94 2.06
C LEU A 135 -7.36 17.34 2.22
N LYS A 136 -8.30 16.59 1.64
CA LYS A 136 -9.74 16.82 1.83
C LYS A 136 -10.14 16.66 3.29
N ALA A 137 -9.68 15.62 3.98
CA ALA A 137 -10.01 15.39 5.38
C ALA A 137 -9.40 16.46 6.30
N VAL A 138 -8.17 16.89 6.03
CA VAL A 138 -7.52 17.95 6.81
C VAL A 138 -8.19 19.31 6.57
N HIS A 139 -8.72 19.55 5.38
CA HIS A 139 -9.50 20.76 5.12
C HIS A 139 -10.77 20.86 5.99
N VAL A 140 -11.42 19.73 6.30
CA VAL A 140 -12.55 19.72 7.26
C VAL A 140 -12.11 20.18 8.67
N ILE A 141 -10.88 19.84 9.07
CA ILE A 141 -10.30 20.30 10.34
C ILE A 141 -9.99 21.81 10.26
N GLU A 142 -9.42 22.27 9.13
CA GLU A 142 -9.15 23.69 8.88
C GLU A 142 -10.42 24.54 8.99
N GLU A 143 -11.50 24.14 8.31
CA GLU A 143 -12.78 24.84 8.36
C GLU A 143 -13.38 24.85 9.76
N HIS A 144 -13.31 23.73 10.48
CA HIS A 144 -13.80 23.65 11.86
C HIS A 144 -13.04 24.59 12.78
N LEU A 145 -11.71 24.65 12.65
CA LEU A 145 -10.84 25.45 13.51
C LEU A 145 -10.85 26.95 13.19
N LEU A 146 -11.54 27.38 12.13
CA LEU A 146 -11.71 28.80 11.81
C LEU A 146 -12.38 29.57 12.96
N THR A 147 -13.36 28.96 13.63
CA THR A 147 -14.12 29.59 14.72
C THR A 147 -13.94 28.89 16.07
N HIS A 148 -13.01 27.94 16.18
CA HIS A 148 -12.81 27.15 17.39
C HIS A 148 -11.34 27.08 17.79
N THR A 149 -11.07 27.28 19.09
CA THR A 149 -9.71 27.15 19.63
C THR A 149 -9.26 25.69 19.63
N TYR A 150 -10.17 24.79 20.05
CA TYR A 150 -10.01 23.34 20.19
C TYR A 150 -11.06 22.58 19.38
N LEU A 151 -10.88 21.27 19.17
CA LEU A 151 -11.82 20.45 18.39
C LEU A 151 -13.18 20.27 19.07
N VAL A 152 -13.22 20.27 20.41
CA VAL A 152 -14.46 20.11 21.18
C VAL A 152 -14.51 21.09 22.36
N GLY A 153 -15.50 21.97 22.33
CA GLY A 153 -15.66 23.02 23.33
C GLY A 153 -14.49 24.00 23.35
N GLU A 154 -14.34 24.71 24.47
CA GLU A 154 -13.33 25.77 24.65
C GLU A 154 -12.16 25.34 25.55
N ARG A 155 -11.74 24.07 25.47
CA ARG A 155 -10.62 23.53 26.26
C ARG A 155 -9.98 22.31 25.60
N LEU A 156 -8.78 21.97 26.04
CA LEU A 156 -8.09 20.75 25.63
C LEU A 156 -8.92 19.49 25.96
N THR A 157 -9.10 18.64 24.96
CA THR A 157 -9.76 17.33 25.10
C THR A 157 -8.92 16.20 24.49
N LEU A 158 -9.36 14.95 24.67
CA LEU A 158 -8.76 13.81 23.97
C LEU A 158 -8.79 13.96 22.45
N ALA A 159 -9.81 14.63 21.90
CA ALA A 159 -9.89 14.87 20.45
C ALA A 159 -8.64 15.63 19.97
N ASP A 160 -8.23 16.65 20.73
CA ASP A 160 -7.11 17.50 20.38
C ASP A 160 -5.78 16.74 20.42
N ILE A 161 -5.48 16.09 21.55
CA ILE A 161 -4.23 15.34 21.76
C ILE A 161 -4.11 14.21 20.72
N PHE A 162 -5.20 13.49 20.47
CA PHE A 162 -5.23 12.38 19.54
C PHE A 162 -5.05 12.86 18.09
N ALA A 163 -5.88 13.81 17.65
CA ALA A 163 -5.83 14.32 16.29
C ALA A 163 -4.50 15.02 15.99
N ALA A 164 -3.94 15.81 16.93
CA ALA A 164 -2.65 16.46 16.73
C ALA A 164 -1.53 15.43 16.53
N SER A 165 -1.55 14.34 17.30
CA SER A 165 -0.59 13.23 17.12
C SER A 165 -0.70 12.57 15.75
N ILE A 166 -1.90 12.43 15.21
CA ILE A 166 -2.10 11.95 13.85
C ILE A 166 -1.56 12.95 12.82
N LEU A 167 -1.95 14.22 12.92
CA LEU A 167 -1.55 15.27 11.97
C LEU A 167 -0.05 15.55 11.99
N ALA A 168 0.66 15.19 13.06
CA ALA A 168 2.13 15.28 13.12
C ALA A 168 2.80 14.59 11.92
N ARG A 169 2.21 13.53 11.34
CA ARG A 169 2.72 12.90 10.10
C ARG A 169 2.59 13.81 8.87
N GLY A 170 1.52 14.59 8.79
CA GLY A 170 1.37 15.61 7.76
C GLY A 170 2.43 16.70 7.91
N PHE A 171 2.63 17.24 9.11
CA PHE A 171 3.68 18.23 9.39
C PHE A 171 5.10 17.71 9.17
N GLN A 172 5.33 16.41 9.39
CA GLN A 172 6.62 15.79 9.19
C GLN A 172 6.99 15.63 7.69
N TYR A 173 6.00 15.43 6.81
CA TYR A 173 6.29 15.05 5.41
C TYR A 173 5.72 15.97 4.35
N PHE A 174 4.58 16.65 4.58
CA PHE A 174 3.84 17.32 3.49
C PHE A 174 3.43 18.75 3.77
N PHE A 175 3.24 19.14 5.04
CA PHE A 175 2.76 20.48 5.40
C PHE A 175 3.91 21.46 5.52
N ASP A 176 4.47 21.80 4.36
CA ASP A 176 5.53 22.78 4.21
C ASP A 176 5.06 24.23 4.50
N LYS A 177 5.92 25.21 4.23
CA LYS A 177 5.58 26.62 4.47
C LYS A 177 4.36 27.06 3.65
N GLN A 178 4.28 26.69 2.38
CA GLN A 178 3.18 27.11 1.51
C GLN A 178 1.84 26.53 1.98
N TRP A 179 1.84 25.25 2.36
CA TRP A 179 0.66 24.61 2.91
C TRP A 179 0.21 25.30 4.20
N ARG A 180 1.14 25.61 5.12
CA ARG A 180 0.82 26.27 6.40
C ARG A 180 0.30 27.68 6.24
N ASP A 181 0.84 28.45 5.28
CA ASP A 181 0.33 29.78 4.93
C ASP A 181 -1.13 29.70 4.43
N SER A 182 -1.51 28.60 3.76
CA SER A 182 -2.86 28.37 3.24
C SER A 182 -3.83 27.69 4.24
N ASN A 183 -3.30 27.12 5.33
CA ASN A 183 -4.07 26.41 6.37
C ASN A 183 -3.67 26.93 7.76
N PRO A 184 -3.89 28.23 8.04
CA PRO A 184 -3.40 28.87 9.26
C PRO A 184 -4.11 28.35 10.52
N ASN A 185 -5.38 27.92 10.43
CA ASN A 185 -6.15 27.53 11.63
C ASN A 185 -5.67 26.20 12.17
N THR A 186 -5.43 25.22 11.29
CA THR A 186 -4.86 23.91 11.60
C THR A 186 -3.43 24.06 12.11
N THR A 187 -2.64 24.94 11.49
CA THR A 187 -1.26 25.21 11.92
C THR A 187 -1.24 25.80 13.34
N ARG A 188 -2.01 26.86 13.58
CA ARG A 188 -2.16 27.49 14.90
C ARG A 188 -2.60 26.49 15.96
N TRP A 189 -3.63 25.69 15.66
CA TRP A 189 -4.14 24.69 16.58
C TRP A 189 -3.08 23.64 16.89
N TYR A 190 -2.39 23.10 15.87
CA TYR A 190 -1.34 22.10 16.07
C TYR A 190 -0.21 22.64 16.97
N GLU A 191 0.25 23.87 16.75
CA GLU A 191 1.23 24.53 17.63
C GLU A 191 0.68 24.70 19.06
N THR A 192 -0.60 25.07 19.20
CA THR A 192 -1.25 25.20 20.51
C THR A 192 -1.25 23.86 21.28
N ILE A 193 -1.55 22.75 20.59
CA ILE A 193 -1.57 21.42 21.21
C ILE A 193 -0.15 20.91 21.47
N TYR A 194 0.78 21.12 20.54
CA TYR A 194 2.17 20.72 20.71
C TYR A 194 2.78 21.33 21.97
N ASN A 195 2.54 22.62 22.20
CA ASN A 195 3.08 23.36 23.34
C ASN A 195 2.41 23.03 24.68
N GLN A 196 1.43 22.12 24.72
CA GLN A 196 0.98 21.56 26.00
C GLN A 196 2.14 20.76 26.62
N SER A 197 2.38 20.96 27.91
CA SER A 197 3.54 20.37 28.60
C SER A 197 3.53 18.83 28.58
N SER A 198 2.35 18.22 28.67
CA SER A 198 2.16 16.77 28.57
C SER A 198 2.49 16.24 27.18
N TYR A 199 2.13 16.98 26.13
CA TYR A 199 2.35 16.60 24.74
C TYR A 199 3.81 16.77 24.32
N SER A 200 4.36 17.98 24.43
CA SER A 200 5.75 18.30 24.06
C SER A 200 6.77 17.42 24.78
N ALA A 201 6.46 16.96 25.99
CA ALA A 201 7.37 16.12 26.76
C ALA A 201 7.42 14.64 26.34
N VAL A 202 6.59 14.22 25.38
CA VAL A 202 6.59 12.85 24.82
C VAL A 202 6.67 12.82 23.29
N ALA A 203 6.34 13.93 22.64
CA ALA A 203 6.44 14.06 21.19
C ALA A 203 7.89 14.35 20.76
N PRO A 204 8.26 14.00 19.50
CA PRO A 204 9.48 14.52 18.89
C PRO A 204 9.52 16.05 18.94
N LYS A 205 10.73 16.62 18.88
CA LYS A 205 10.91 18.07 18.81
C LYS A 205 10.14 18.64 17.61
N LEU A 206 9.39 19.71 17.82
CA LEU A 206 8.65 20.40 16.77
C LEU A 206 9.64 21.10 15.83
N GLU A 207 9.70 20.61 14.61
CA GLU A 207 10.45 21.20 13.51
C GLU A 207 9.58 21.13 12.26
N PHE A 208 9.22 22.29 11.71
CA PHE A 208 8.44 22.33 10.49
C PHE A 208 9.32 22.22 9.26
N ILE A 209 8.91 21.38 8.32
CA ILE A 209 9.59 21.23 7.05
C ILE A 209 9.47 22.50 6.20
N SER A 210 10.50 22.75 5.40
CA SER A 210 10.53 23.82 4.39
C SER A 210 9.99 23.36 3.03
N GLU A 211 10.17 22.08 2.70
CA GLU A 211 9.76 21.47 1.43
C GLU A 211 9.02 20.15 1.69
N ALA A 212 7.90 19.95 1.00
CA ALA A 212 7.14 18.71 1.06
C ALA A 212 7.86 17.54 0.36
N LEU A 213 7.69 16.34 0.90
CA LEU A 213 8.09 15.09 0.28
C LEU A 213 7.35 14.93 -1.06
N LYS A 214 8.12 14.73 -2.13
CA LYS A 214 7.58 14.63 -3.49
C LYS A 214 6.94 13.26 -3.71
N ASN A 215 5.83 13.23 -4.47
CA ASN A 215 5.18 11.99 -4.91
C ASN A 215 5.99 11.30 -6.01
N VAL A 216 7.20 10.88 -5.68
CA VAL A 216 8.08 10.10 -6.55
C VAL A 216 8.36 8.77 -5.87
N ALA A 217 8.73 7.77 -6.67
CA ALA A 217 9.13 6.49 -6.12
C ALA A 217 10.33 6.68 -5.15
N PRO A 218 10.40 5.90 -4.06
CA PRO A 218 11.53 5.95 -3.15
C PRO A 218 12.84 5.76 -3.92
N LYS A 219 13.81 6.65 -3.69
CA LYS A 219 15.18 6.43 -4.16
C LYS A 219 15.70 5.18 -3.44
N LYS A 220 16.27 4.21 -4.17
CA LYS A 220 16.98 3.08 -3.56
C LYS A 220 18.20 3.62 -2.82
N GLU A 221 18.05 3.98 -1.55
CA GLU A 221 19.17 4.33 -0.68
C GLU A 221 19.85 3.06 -0.16
N GLY A 222 21.07 2.83 -0.64
CA GLY A 222 22.13 2.09 0.05
C GLY A 222 21.81 0.68 0.54
N GLY A 223 21.80 -0.30 -0.37
CA GLY A 223 22.02 -1.69 0.02
C GLY A 223 23.38 -1.86 0.68
N GLU A 224 23.40 -2.42 1.89
CA GLU A 224 24.61 -2.92 2.54
C GLU A 224 25.41 -3.77 1.55
N LYS A 225 26.71 -3.49 1.47
CA LYS A 225 27.68 -4.18 0.62
C LYS A 225 27.64 -5.70 0.86
N LYS A 226 26.90 -6.43 0.02
CA LYS A 226 27.21 -7.85 -0.23
C LYS A 226 28.50 -7.89 -1.04
N LYS A 227 29.54 -8.51 -0.47
CA LYS A 227 30.85 -8.76 -1.06
C LYS A 227 30.71 -9.26 -2.50
N GLU A 228 31.18 -8.49 -3.46
CA GLU A 228 31.38 -8.93 -4.84
C GLU A 228 32.49 -10.00 -4.88
N GLN A 229 32.14 -11.19 -5.38
CA GLN A 229 33.12 -12.05 -6.05
C GLN A 229 33.27 -11.58 -7.50
N PRO A 230 34.48 -11.65 -8.09
CA PRO A 230 34.84 -10.86 -9.25
C PRO A 230 34.24 -11.46 -10.53
N LYS A 231 33.48 -10.64 -11.28
CA LYS A 231 33.18 -10.91 -12.70
C LYS A 231 34.02 -9.99 -13.60
N ALA A 232 34.37 -10.58 -14.73
CA ALA A 232 35.36 -10.16 -15.72
C ALA A 232 35.21 -8.73 -16.27
N ALA A 233 36.35 -8.21 -16.73
CA ALA A 233 36.60 -6.86 -17.20
C ALA A 233 35.64 -6.35 -18.32
N PRO A 234 35.21 -5.08 -18.28
CA PRO A 234 34.42 -4.45 -19.34
C PRO A 234 35.29 -3.91 -20.49
N LYS A 235 34.77 -4.01 -21.72
CA LYS A 235 35.29 -3.31 -22.91
C LYS A 235 34.85 -1.82 -22.92
N PRO A 236 35.59 -0.92 -23.60
CA PRO A 236 35.55 0.52 -23.32
C PRO A 236 34.32 1.25 -23.86
N LYS A 237 33.89 2.27 -23.09
CA LYS A 237 32.94 3.34 -23.43
C LYS A 237 33.48 4.24 -24.55
N GLN A 238 32.59 4.72 -25.42
CA GLN A 238 32.77 5.93 -26.22
C GLN A 238 32.00 7.09 -25.54
N GLU A 239 32.62 8.27 -25.55
CA GLU A 239 32.22 9.50 -24.85
C GLU A 239 31.04 10.22 -25.52
N GLU A 240 30.23 10.88 -24.68
CA GLU A 240 29.26 11.93 -25.05
C GLU A 240 30.00 13.25 -25.38
N PRO A 241 29.33 14.17 -26.09
CA PRO A 241 29.46 15.58 -25.77
C PRO A 241 28.13 16.21 -25.31
N GLU A 242 28.25 17.05 -24.28
CA GLU A 242 27.26 18.02 -23.81
C GLU A 242 26.96 19.09 -24.87
N GLU A 243 25.71 19.57 -24.95
CA GLU A 243 25.42 20.97 -25.34
C GLU A 243 24.02 21.44 -24.83
N GLU A 244 24.10 22.52 -24.05
CA GLU A 244 23.20 23.65 -23.72
C GLU A 244 21.65 23.58 -23.77
N GLU A 245 21.05 24.22 -22.74
CA GLU A 245 19.62 24.42 -22.48
C GLU A 245 18.95 25.43 -23.45
N GLU A 246 17.89 24.99 -24.13
CA GLU A 246 16.78 25.85 -24.59
C GLU A 246 15.43 25.16 -24.30
N GLU A 247 14.50 25.89 -23.67
CA GLU A 247 13.15 25.41 -23.33
C GLU A 247 12.36 25.01 -24.58
N ALA A 248 12.05 23.71 -24.72
CA ALA A 248 11.16 23.17 -25.74
C ALA A 248 10.02 22.31 -25.13
N ALA A 249 8.82 22.49 -25.69
CA ALA A 249 7.56 21.81 -25.35
C ALA A 249 7.68 20.27 -25.21
N PRO A 250 6.78 19.60 -24.43
CA PRO A 250 6.97 18.20 -24.04
C PRO A 250 7.02 17.26 -25.25
N ALA A 251 8.09 16.47 -25.32
CA ALA A 251 8.30 15.46 -26.36
C ALA A 251 7.20 14.37 -26.34
N PRO A 252 6.80 13.84 -27.51
CA PRO A 252 5.80 12.78 -27.60
C PRO A 252 6.26 11.50 -26.91
N LYS A 253 5.35 10.83 -26.20
CA LYS A 253 5.61 9.56 -25.51
C LYS A 253 6.22 8.53 -26.47
N PRO A 254 7.21 7.74 -26.04
CA PRO A 254 7.76 6.66 -26.85
C PRO A 254 6.64 5.69 -27.25
N LYS A 255 6.58 5.35 -28.54
CA LYS A 255 5.57 4.44 -29.12
C LYS A 255 5.78 3.02 -28.61
N HIS A 256 4.68 2.32 -28.32
CA HIS A 256 4.74 0.93 -27.86
C HIS A 256 5.29 0.01 -28.96
N PRO A 257 6.13 -1.02 -28.67
CA PRO A 257 6.73 -1.89 -29.68
C PRO A 257 5.74 -2.55 -30.66
N LEU A 258 4.52 -2.83 -30.19
CA LEU A 258 3.45 -3.44 -30.99
C LEU A 258 2.58 -2.47 -31.79
N GLU A 259 2.81 -1.15 -31.70
CA GLU A 259 2.06 -0.15 -32.48
C GLU A 259 2.30 -0.25 -33.99
N SER A 260 3.42 -0.84 -34.41
CA SER A 260 3.75 -1.00 -35.84
C SER A 260 2.99 -2.15 -36.51
N LEU A 261 2.27 -2.99 -35.75
CA LEU A 261 1.51 -4.09 -36.32
C LEU A 261 0.25 -3.60 -37.05
N PRO A 262 -0.17 -4.28 -38.13
CA PRO A 262 -1.44 -3.99 -38.80
C PRO A 262 -2.62 -4.07 -37.83
N LYS A 263 -3.68 -3.32 -38.13
CA LYS A 263 -4.93 -3.39 -37.38
C LYS A 263 -5.44 -4.84 -37.38
N ALA A 264 -5.67 -5.37 -36.18
CA ALA A 264 -6.18 -6.72 -36.01
C ALA A 264 -7.63 -6.84 -36.50
N THR A 265 -7.94 -8.00 -37.06
CA THR A 265 -9.30 -8.43 -37.38
C THR A 265 -10.04 -8.95 -36.14
N PHE A 266 -9.33 -9.61 -35.23
CA PHE A 266 -9.85 -9.98 -33.93
C PHE A 266 -9.79 -8.80 -32.94
N VAL A 267 -10.97 -8.37 -32.48
CA VAL A 267 -11.13 -7.27 -31.53
C VAL A 267 -10.98 -7.80 -30.10
N LEU A 268 -9.79 -7.62 -29.53
CA LEU A 268 -9.47 -8.11 -28.19
C LEU A 268 -10.39 -7.53 -27.09
N ASP A 269 -10.91 -6.31 -27.26
CA ASP A 269 -11.84 -5.71 -26.31
C ASP A 269 -13.22 -6.42 -26.28
N ASP A 270 -13.65 -7.00 -27.39
CA ASP A 270 -14.88 -7.80 -27.42
C ASP A 270 -14.67 -9.10 -26.65
N TRP A 271 -13.49 -9.72 -26.77
CA TRP A 271 -13.11 -10.86 -25.93
C TRP A 271 -13.13 -10.50 -24.44
N LYS A 272 -12.47 -9.41 -24.05
CA LYS A 272 -12.43 -8.95 -22.65
C LYS A 272 -13.82 -8.70 -22.08
N ARG A 273 -14.72 -8.14 -22.88
CA ARG A 273 -16.12 -7.92 -22.52
C ARG A 273 -16.87 -9.24 -22.37
N LYS A 274 -16.71 -10.16 -23.33
CA LYS A 274 -17.34 -11.50 -23.30
C LYS A 274 -16.90 -12.27 -22.05
N TYR A 275 -15.59 -12.32 -21.78
CA TYR A 275 -15.03 -12.96 -20.60
C TYR A 275 -15.53 -12.36 -19.27
N SER A 276 -15.73 -11.03 -19.21
CA SER A 276 -16.12 -10.36 -17.96
C SER A 276 -17.61 -10.47 -17.62
N ASN A 277 -18.46 -10.71 -18.62
CA ASN A 277 -19.90 -10.55 -18.49
C ASN A 277 -20.70 -11.85 -18.64
N GLU A 278 -20.05 -12.95 -19.01
CA GLU A 278 -20.70 -14.21 -19.37
C GLU A 278 -20.05 -15.38 -18.63
N GLU A 279 -20.77 -16.50 -18.53
CA GLU A 279 -20.24 -17.72 -17.90
C GLU A 279 -19.01 -18.23 -18.66
N THR A 280 -17.90 -18.38 -17.93
CA THR A 280 -16.56 -18.54 -18.54
C THR A 280 -16.47 -19.82 -19.36
N ARG A 281 -16.83 -20.98 -18.76
CA ARG A 281 -16.74 -22.30 -19.41
C ARG A 281 -17.76 -22.51 -20.53
N GLU A 282 -19.00 -22.11 -20.28
CA GLU A 282 -20.13 -22.48 -21.15
C GLU A 282 -20.31 -21.51 -22.33
N VAL A 283 -19.91 -20.24 -22.16
CA VAL A 283 -20.22 -19.19 -23.13
C VAL A 283 -18.95 -18.47 -23.61
N ALA A 284 -18.13 -17.96 -22.70
CA ALA A 284 -17.00 -17.11 -23.08
C ALA A 284 -15.90 -17.89 -23.80
N LEU A 285 -15.47 -19.03 -23.25
CA LEU A 285 -14.39 -19.84 -23.84
C LEU A 285 -14.76 -20.42 -25.22
N PRO A 286 -15.95 -21.01 -25.46
CA PRO A 286 -16.37 -21.42 -26.80
C PRO A 286 -16.34 -20.27 -27.80
N TRP A 287 -16.86 -19.10 -27.40
CA TRP A 287 -16.82 -17.89 -28.23
C TRP A 287 -15.38 -17.48 -28.57
N PHE A 288 -14.46 -17.51 -27.60
CA PHE A 288 -13.05 -17.19 -27.83
C PHE A 288 -12.44 -18.09 -28.90
N TRP A 289 -12.60 -19.41 -28.78
CA TRP A 289 -12.00 -20.36 -29.73
C TRP A 289 -12.59 -20.29 -31.13
N GLU A 290 -13.84 -19.83 -31.27
CA GLU A 290 -14.48 -19.59 -32.56
C GLU A 290 -14.02 -18.28 -33.22
N ASN A 291 -13.71 -17.24 -32.43
CA ASN A 291 -13.47 -15.88 -32.92
C ASN A 291 -12.00 -15.45 -32.91
N ALA A 292 -11.14 -16.09 -32.12
CA ALA A 292 -9.74 -15.72 -32.02
C ALA A 292 -8.99 -15.99 -33.34
N ASN A 293 -8.19 -15.03 -33.79
CA ASN A 293 -7.35 -15.16 -34.98
C ASN A 293 -5.90 -15.44 -34.57
N PHE A 294 -5.47 -16.70 -34.68
CA PHE A 294 -4.13 -17.14 -34.29
C PHE A 294 -3.02 -16.85 -35.33
N GLU A 295 -3.37 -16.33 -36.50
CA GLU A 295 -2.37 -15.73 -37.42
C GLU A 295 -1.90 -14.37 -36.88
N GLU A 296 -2.81 -13.65 -36.21
CA GLU A 296 -2.56 -12.32 -35.64
C GLU A 296 -2.19 -12.35 -34.15
N TYR A 297 -2.61 -13.37 -33.42
CA TYR A 297 -2.35 -13.53 -32.00
C TYR A 297 -1.70 -14.87 -31.71
N SER A 298 -0.95 -14.94 -30.62
CA SER A 298 -0.40 -16.18 -30.10
C SER A 298 -0.76 -16.34 -28.63
N ILE A 299 -0.76 -17.57 -28.13
CA ILE A 299 -1.03 -17.85 -26.72
C ILE A 299 0.27 -18.30 -26.05
N TYR A 300 0.49 -17.86 -24.82
CA TYR A 300 1.63 -18.22 -24.00
C TYR A 300 1.20 -18.70 -22.63
N LYS A 301 1.83 -19.79 -22.19
CA LYS A 301 1.94 -20.14 -20.78
C LYS A 301 2.99 -19.22 -20.14
N VAL A 302 2.67 -18.70 -18.96
CA VAL A 302 3.53 -17.81 -18.19
C VAL A 302 3.77 -18.41 -16.83
N ASP A 303 5.00 -18.86 -16.57
CA ASP A 303 5.42 -19.44 -15.29
C ASP A 303 6.34 -18.46 -14.54
N TYR A 304 6.15 -18.33 -13.22
CA TYR A 304 7.10 -17.60 -12.39
C TYR A 304 8.30 -18.50 -12.04
N LYS A 305 9.52 -17.99 -12.17
CA LYS A 305 10.74 -18.78 -12.03
C LYS A 305 11.14 -19.07 -10.58
N TYR A 306 10.77 -18.19 -9.64
CA TYR A 306 11.26 -18.21 -8.26
C TYR A 306 10.18 -18.68 -7.28
N ASN A 307 9.52 -19.80 -7.59
CA ASN A 307 8.41 -20.30 -6.77
C ASN A 307 8.85 -20.68 -5.34
N ASP A 308 10.12 -21.04 -5.15
CA ASP A 308 10.73 -21.33 -3.86
C ASP A 308 10.89 -20.10 -2.94
N GLU A 309 10.83 -18.90 -3.51
CA GLU A 309 10.85 -17.63 -2.75
C GLU A 309 9.45 -17.18 -2.31
N LEU A 310 8.40 -17.88 -2.77
CA LEU A 310 7.02 -17.52 -2.46
C LEU A 310 6.66 -17.89 -1.03
N THR A 311 6.13 -16.92 -0.29
CA THR A 311 5.73 -17.09 1.11
C THR A 311 4.21 -17.14 1.22
N LEU A 312 3.56 -16.06 1.64
CA LEU A 312 2.11 -16.07 1.86
C LEU A 312 1.37 -15.96 0.53
N THR A 313 0.32 -16.76 0.32
CA THR A 313 -0.43 -16.79 -0.96
C THR A 313 -1.00 -15.42 -1.37
N PHE A 314 -1.41 -14.59 -0.41
CA PHE A 314 -1.84 -13.22 -0.71
C PHE A 314 -0.67 -12.31 -1.15
N MET A 315 0.54 -12.52 -0.65
CA MET A 315 1.74 -11.79 -1.11
C MET A 315 2.11 -12.22 -2.53
N THR A 316 2.01 -13.53 -2.81
CA THR A 316 2.16 -14.10 -4.16
C THR A 316 1.12 -13.53 -5.13
N SER A 317 -0.14 -13.40 -4.70
CA SER A 317 -1.20 -12.77 -5.49
C SER A 317 -0.94 -11.28 -5.75
N ASN A 318 -0.38 -10.57 -4.76
CA ASN A 318 0.04 -9.17 -4.94
C ASN A 318 1.22 -9.05 -5.91
N LEU A 319 2.12 -10.03 -5.96
CA LEU A 319 3.20 -10.11 -6.96
C LEU A 319 2.63 -10.18 -8.38
N ILE A 320 1.62 -11.01 -8.62
CA ILE A 320 0.90 -11.07 -9.90
C ILE A 320 0.29 -9.71 -10.24
N GLY A 321 -0.40 -9.07 -9.28
CA GLY A 321 -0.98 -7.74 -9.48
C GLY A 321 0.06 -6.66 -9.81
N GLY A 322 1.25 -6.76 -9.21
CA GLY A 322 2.38 -5.90 -9.53
C GLY A 322 2.85 -6.08 -10.97
N PHE A 323 3.03 -7.32 -11.42
CA PHE A 323 3.44 -7.64 -12.79
C PHE A 323 2.41 -7.08 -13.79
N PHE A 324 1.12 -7.29 -13.52
CA PHE A 324 0.03 -6.80 -14.36
C PHE A 324 0.01 -5.27 -14.45
N THR A 325 0.27 -4.58 -13.33
CA THR A 325 0.37 -3.12 -13.33
C THR A 325 1.51 -2.63 -14.23
N ARG A 326 2.64 -3.36 -14.26
CA ARG A 326 3.78 -3.04 -15.13
C ARG A 326 3.50 -3.35 -16.60
N LEU A 327 2.55 -4.24 -16.90
CA LEU A 327 2.06 -4.52 -18.25
C LEU A 327 1.02 -3.53 -18.78
N GLU A 328 0.64 -2.47 -18.04
CA GLU A 328 -0.45 -1.57 -18.45
C GLU A 328 -0.23 -0.92 -19.83
N ALA A 329 1.03 -0.66 -20.22
CA ALA A 329 1.35 -0.14 -21.56
C ALA A 329 0.93 -1.12 -22.68
N SER A 330 0.90 -2.41 -22.37
CA SER A 330 0.53 -3.50 -23.27
C SER A 330 -0.95 -3.88 -23.19
N ARG A 331 -1.76 -3.16 -22.41
CA ARG A 331 -3.17 -3.49 -22.18
C ARG A 331 -3.97 -3.70 -23.46
N LYS A 332 -3.70 -2.93 -24.52
CA LYS A 332 -4.40 -3.07 -25.81
C LYS A 332 -3.99 -4.31 -26.61
N TYR A 333 -2.91 -4.97 -26.23
CA TYR A 333 -2.26 -6.05 -26.98
C TYR A 333 -2.28 -7.39 -26.25
N LEU A 334 -2.77 -7.42 -25.01
CA LEU A 334 -2.72 -8.57 -24.13
C LEU A 334 -4.05 -8.80 -23.42
N PHE A 335 -4.39 -10.06 -23.22
CA PHE A 335 -5.32 -10.51 -22.19
C PHE A 335 -4.74 -11.78 -21.56
N GLY A 336 -4.92 -11.96 -20.26
CA GLY A 336 -4.55 -13.24 -19.65
C GLY A 336 -4.91 -13.32 -18.19
N CYS A 337 -4.72 -14.50 -17.63
CA CYS A 337 -4.87 -14.76 -16.20
C CYS A 337 -3.59 -15.37 -15.67
N CYS A 338 -3.23 -14.99 -14.44
CA CYS A 338 -2.23 -15.68 -13.63
C CYS A 338 -2.85 -16.03 -12.29
N SER A 339 -2.55 -17.22 -11.80
CA SER A 339 -3.09 -17.77 -10.57
C SER A 339 -1.98 -18.23 -9.64
N VAL A 340 -2.27 -18.14 -8.35
CA VAL A 340 -1.50 -18.78 -7.28
C VAL A 340 -2.15 -20.13 -7.01
N TYR A 341 -1.36 -21.19 -7.14
CA TYR A 341 -1.78 -22.54 -6.78
C TYR A 341 -0.95 -23.03 -5.59
N GLY A 342 -1.59 -23.65 -4.61
CA GLY A 342 -0.96 -24.17 -3.40
C GLY A 342 -1.32 -23.40 -2.13
N GLN A 343 -0.41 -23.42 -1.16
CA GLN A 343 -0.59 -22.85 0.16
C GLN A 343 0.60 -21.97 0.57
N SER A 344 0.52 -21.33 1.72
CA SER A 344 1.59 -20.45 2.18
C SER A 344 2.90 -21.23 2.38
N ASN A 345 4.00 -20.69 1.84
CA ASN A 345 5.35 -21.25 1.76
C ASN A 345 5.49 -22.46 0.83
N ASP A 346 4.44 -22.78 0.07
CA ASP A 346 4.39 -23.91 -0.85
C ASP A 346 3.35 -23.64 -1.93
N SER A 347 3.65 -22.62 -2.74
CA SER A 347 2.79 -22.16 -3.83
C SER A 347 3.59 -21.97 -5.10
N ILE A 348 2.89 -22.05 -6.24
CA ILE A 348 3.44 -21.79 -7.56
C ILE A 348 2.58 -20.75 -8.28
N VAL A 349 3.20 -19.97 -9.16
CA VAL A 349 2.49 -19.04 -10.04
C VAL A 349 2.60 -19.48 -11.48
N THR A 350 1.45 -19.66 -12.10
CA THR A 350 1.33 -19.96 -13.53
C THR A 350 0.12 -19.25 -14.12
N GLY A 351 0.07 -19.14 -15.45
CA GLY A 351 -1.00 -18.44 -16.14
C GLY A 351 -0.99 -18.65 -17.65
N ALA A 352 -2.00 -18.12 -18.31
CA ALA A 352 -2.14 -18.15 -19.76
C ALA A 352 -2.50 -16.76 -20.30
N PHE A 353 -1.84 -16.35 -21.39
CA PHE A 353 -2.03 -15.06 -22.04
C PHE A 353 -2.23 -15.22 -23.54
N ILE A 354 -3.20 -14.51 -24.10
CA ILE A 354 -3.24 -14.20 -25.53
C ILE A 354 -2.49 -12.88 -25.78
N VAL A 355 -1.61 -12.90 -26.77
CA VAL A 355 -0.67 -11.84 -27.10
C VAL A 355 -0.82 -11.44 -28.56
N ARG A 356 -0.92 -10.14 -28.85
CA ARG A 356 -0.90 -9.63 -30.21
C ARG A 356 0.48 -9.83 -30.82
N GLY A 357 0.50 -10.46 -32.00
CA GLY A 357 1.72 -10.84 -32.69
C GLY A 357 2.11 -12.28 -32.39
N GLN A 358 3.32 -12.65 -32.83
CA GLN A 358 3.80 -14.04 -32.75
C GLN A 358 4.89 -14.25 -31.70
N GLU A 359 5.34 -13.17 -31.05
CA GLU A 359 6.40 -13.16 -30.04
C GLU A 359 5.87 -12.60 -28.71
N ALA A 360 6.23 -13.21 -27.58
CA ALA A 360 5.80 -12.75 -26.26
C ALA A 360 6.48 -11.43 -25.86
N LEU A 361 7.81 -11.38 -25.93
CA LEU A 361 8.61 -10.31 -25.29
C LEU A 361 8.20 -8.89 -25.71
N PRO A 362 7.89 -8.56 -26.97
CA PRO A 362 7.45 -7.20 -27.32
C PRO A 362 6.21 -6.71 -26.57
N ALA A 363 5.40 -7.63 -26.04
CA ALA A 363 4.26 -7.32 -25.19
C ALA A 363 4.59 -7.30 -23.69
N PHE A 364 5.60 -8.04 -23.24
CA PHE A 364 5.92 -8.17 -21.81
C PHE A 364 7.11 -7.33 -21.36
N ASP A 365 8.02 -6.94 -22.26
CA ASP A 365 9.26 -6.21 -21.96
C ASP A 365 9.04 -4.77 -21.48
N VAL A 366 7.79 -4.29 -21.54
CA VAL A 366 7.37 -3.07 -20.84
C VAL A 366 7.41 -3.22 -19.32
N ALA A 367 7.41 -4.46 -18.81
CA ALA A 367 7.54 -4.78 -17.40
C ALA A 367 9.01 -5.07 -17.04
N PRO A 368 9.65 -4.25 -16.17
CA PRO A 368 11.06 -4.43 -15.79
C PRO A 368 11.43 -5.77 -15.15
N ASP A 369 10.45 -6.55 -14.72
CA ASP A 369 10.60 -7.87 -14.08
C ASP A 369 10.17 -9.02 -14.99
N VAL A 370 10.04 -8.79 -16.31
CA VAL A 370 9.73 -9.83 -17.31
C VAL A 370 10.68 -11.03 -17.23
N GLU A 371 11.94 -10.80 -16.84
CA GLU A 371 12.95 -11.84 -16.67
C GLU A 371 12.61 -12.85 -15.57
N SER A 372 11.79 -12.48 -14.60
CA SER A 372 11.30 -13.38 -13.53
C SER A 372 10.26 -14.38 -14.02
N TYR A 373 9.80 -14.23 -15.26
CA TYR A 373 8.81 -15.08 -15.89
C TYR A 373 9.41 -15.86 -17.05
N GLU A 374 8.89 -17.07 -17.25
CA GLU A 374 9.16 -17.90 -18.40
C GLU A 374 7.92 -17.95 -19.29
N PHE A 375 8.14 -17.76 -20.60
CA PHE A 375 7.07 -17.71 -21.59
C PHE A 375 7.20 -18.93 -22.52
N THR A 376 6.24 -19.85 -22.43
CA THR A 376 6.18 -21.00 -23.32
C THR A 376 5.05 -20.81 -24.32
N LYS A 377 5.37 -20.77 -25.61
CA LYS A 377 4.36 -20.63 -26.67
C LYS A 377 3.48 -21.88 -26.72
N LEU A 378 2.16 -21.68 -26.70
CA LEU A 378 1.16 -22.74 -26.77
C LEU A 378 0.61 -22.88 -28.18
N ASP A 379 0.28 -24.10 -28.58
CA ASP A 379 -0.26 -24.42 -29.89
C ASP A 379 -1.80 -24.49 -29.81
N PRO A 380 -2.52 -23.52 -30.41
CA PRO A 380 -3.98 -23.48 -30.36
C PRO A 380 -4.64 -24.60 -31.17
N THR A 381 -3.89 -25.49 -31.82
CA THR A 381 -4.44 -26.69 -32.48
C THR A 381 -4.36 -27.94 -31.60
N LYS A 382 -3.51 -27.94 -30.57
CA LYS A 382 -3.35 -29.08 -29.65
C LYS A 382 -4.44 -29.09 -28.58
N PRO A 383 -5.16 -30.20 -28.37
CA PRO A 383 -6.19 -30.30 -27.34
C PRO A 383 -5.67 -29.99 -25.93
N GLU A 384 -4.45 -30.41 -25.61
CA GLU A 384 -3.85 -30.25 -24.28
C GLU A 384 -3.56 -28.78 -23.97
N ASP A 385 -3.01 -28.05 -24.94
CA ASP A 385 -2.72 -26.61 -24.80
C ASP A 385 -4.02 -25.80 -24.72
N LYS A 386 -5.06 -26.18 -25.47
CA LYS A 386 -6.40 -25.57 -25.34
C LYS A 386 -6.98 -25.80 -23.95
N GLU A 387 -6.90 -27.02 -23.44
CA GLU A 387 -7.43 -27.35 -22.13
C GLU A 387 -6.69 -26.58 -21.03
N PHE A 388 -5.35 -26.48 -21.11
CA PHE A 388 -4.57 -25.66 -20.20
C PHE A 388 -5.05 -24.21 -20.17
N VAL A 389 -5.24 -23.58 -21.34
CA VAL A 389 -5.74 -22.19 -21.42
C VAL A 389 -7.13 -22.05 -20.83
N ASN A 390 -8.03 -22.99 -21.15
CA ASN A 390 -9.38 -23.02 -20.59
C ASN A 390 -9.34 -23.06 -19.07
N ASP A 391 -8.54 -23.97 -18.51
CA ASP A 391 -8.40 -24.17 -17.07
C ASP A 391 -7.79 -22.95 -16.37
N GLN A 392 -6.76 -22.32 -16.98
CA GLN A 392 -6.14 -21.10 -16.46
C GLN A 392 -7.06 -19.88 -16.50
N TRP A 393 -8.03 -19.84 -17.41
CA TRP A 393 -8.97 -18.73 -17.52
C TRP A 393 -10.26 -18.96 -16.74
N SER A 394 -10.61 -20.20 -16.37
CA SER A 394 -11.79 -20.53 -15.55
C SER A 394 -11.53 -20.63 -14.05
N TRP A 395 -10.27 -20.84 -13.63
CA TRP A 395 -9.85 -20.86 -12.21
C TRP A 395 -10.51 -21.95 -11.35
N ASP A 396 -10.99 -23.01 -11.99
CA ASP A 396 -11.88 -24.01 -11.39
C ASP A 396 -11.24 -25.40 -11.26
N LYS A 397 -9.97 -25.55 -11.67
CA LYS A 397 -9.22 -26.81 -11.55
C LYS A 397 -7.87 -26.64 -10.86
N PRO A 398 -7.43 -27.63 -10.06
CA PRO A 398 -6.06 -27.69 -9.56
C PRO A 398 -5.09 -27.99 -10.71
N ILE A 399 -3.80 -27.80 -10.44
CA ILE A 399 -2.73 -28.14 -11.40
C ILE A 399 -1.77 -29.17 -10.82
N GLU A 400 -1.16 -29.97 -11.69
CA GLU A 400 -0.14 -30.93 -11.31
C GLU A 400 1.24 -30.48 -11.81
N VAL A 401 2.20 -30.36 -10.91
CA VAL A 401 3.59 -30.02 -11.23
C VAL A 401 4.51 -31.02 -10.55
N ASN A 402 5.32 -31.72 -11.35
CA ASN A 402 6.27 -32.73 -10.89
C ASN A 402 5.63 -33.84 -10.01
N GLY A 403 4.42 -34.31 -10.37
CA GLY A 403 3.72 -35.36 -9.64
C GLY A 403 3.02 -34.89 -8.35
N LYS A 404 2.96 -33.58 -8.11
CA LYS A 404 2.30 -32.97 -6.96
C LYS A 404 1.15 -32.07 -7.41
N SER A 405 -0.03 -32.30 -6.84
CA SER A 405 -1.22 -31.46 -7.06
C SER A 405 -1.16 -30.18 -6.22
N TYR A 406 -1.52 -29.06 -6.83
CA TYR A 406 -1.66 -27.75 -6.20
C TYR A 406 -3.08 -27.21 -6.44
N GLU A 407 -3.83 -27.01 -5.35
CA GLU A 407 -5.17 -26.42 -5.39
C GLU A 407 -5.13 -24.92 -5.72
N TRP A 408 -6.15 -24.40 -6.37
CA TRP A 408 -6.24 -22.97 -6.65
C TRP A 408 -6.43 -22.16 -5.36
N ALA A 409 -5.66 -21.08 -5.19
CA ALA A 409 -5.70 -20.25 -3.98
C ALA A 409 -6.17 -18.82 -4.23
N ASP A 410 -5.66 -18.17 -5.28
CA ASP A 410 -6.05 -16.81 -5.68
C ASP A 410 -5.62 -16.57 -7.15
N GLY A 411 -6.09 -15.51 -7.78
CA GLY A 411 -5.73 -15.18 -9.16
C GLY A 411 -6.05 -13.75 -9.56
N LYS A 412 -5.48 -13.33 -10.70
CA LYS A 412 -5.73 -12.02 -11.30
C LYS A 412 -5.98 -12.18 -12.79
N VAL A 413 -6.84 -11.30 -13.32
CA VAL A 413 -7.08 -11.13 -14.77
C VAL A 413 -6.42 -9.83 -15.23
N PHE A 414 -5.65 -9.90 -16.30
CA PHE A 414 -5.15 -8.74 -17.04
C PHE A 414 -6.06 -8.49 -18.24
N LYS A 415 -6.75 -7.34 -18.25
CA LYS A 415 -7.70 -6.97 -19.30
C LYS A 415 -7.77 -5.46 -19.49
#